data_AF-A0A948C2S3-F1
#
_entry.id   AF-A0A948C2S3-F1
#
_cell.length_a   1.000
_cell.length_b   1.000
_cell.length_c   1.000
_cell.angle_alpha   90.00
_cell.angle_beta   90.00
_cell.angle_gamma   90.00
#
_symmetry.space_group_name_H-M   'P 1'
#
loop_
_entity.id
_entity.type
_entity.pdbx_description
1 polymer ?
#
loop_
_entity_poly.entity_id
_entity_poly.type
_entity_poly.pdbx_seq_one_letter_code
_entity_poly.pdbx_strand_id
1 'polypeptide(L)' 'MQENDIIIAIDDITIDSYTPFLYQLYTHTPGDTVNLSVLREGNVMRIPVALGKNQ' A
#
# COMPACT_ATOMS: atom_id res chain seq x y z
N MET A 1 1.22 -9.68 0.17
CA MET A 1 0.31 -9.25 1.25
C MET A 1 -0.26 -10.48 1.93
N GLN A 2 -0.58 -10.40 3.21
CA GLN A 2 -1.22 -11.48 3.97
C GLN A 2 -2.58 -11.01 4.49
N GLU A 3 -3.45 -11.96 4.82
CA GLU A 3 -4.73 -11.67 5.46
C GLU A 3 -4.48 -11.01 6.82
N ASN A 4 -5.30 -10.01 7.17
CA ASN A 4 -5.17 -9.15 8.36
C ASN A 4 -4.04 -8.09 8.35
N ASP A 5 -3.34 -7.88 7.22
CA ASP A 5 -2.47 -6.71 7.07
C ASP A 5 -3.29 -5.42 7.07
N ILE A 6 -2.93 -4.47 7.93
CA ILE A 6 -3.48 -3.11 7.88
C ILE A 6 -2.46 -2.21 7.19
N ILE A 7 -2.80 -1.69 6.01
CA ILE A 7 -1.96 -0.73 5.29
C ILE A 7 -1.99 0.60 6.03
N ILE A 8 -0.82 1.13 6.36
CA ILE A 8 -0.64 2.41 7.08
C ILE A 8 0.17 3.43 6.28
N ALA A 9 0.89 3.01 5.23
CA ALA A 9 1.55 3.92 4.30
C ALA A 9 1.78 3.27 2.92
N ILE A 10 1.88 4.10 1.88
CA ILE A 10 2.42 3.73 0.56
C ILE A 10 3.66 4.59 0.32
N ASP A 11 4.78 3.94 0.06
CA ASP A 11 6.12 4.53 0.01
C ASP A 11 6.45 5.34 1.27
N ASP A 12 6.44 6.67 1.16
CA ASP A 12 6.69 7.61 2.25
C ASP A 12 5.42 8.42 2.63
N ILE A 13 4.26 8.03 2.12
CA ILE A 13 2.99 8.72 2.32
C ILE A 13 2.11 7.92 3.27
N THR A 14 1.88 8.48 4.45
CA THR A 14 0.97 7.91 5.45
C THR A 14 -0.45 7.85 4.91
N ILE A 15 -1.08 6.69 5.10
CA ILE A 15 -2.47 6.44 4.75
C ILE A 15 -3.27 6.35 6.05
N ASP A 16 -4.02 7.41 6.36
CA ASP A 16 -4.91 7.49 7.53
C ASP A 16 -6.38 7.27 7.17
N SER A 17 -6.70 7.20 5.88
CA SER A 17 -8.06 7.10 5.36
C SER A 17 -8.08 6.50 3.95
N TYR A 18 -9.27 6.15 3.48
CA TYR A 18 -9.45 5.49 2.18
C TYR A 18 -9.15 6.40 0.97
N THR A 19 -9.39 7.70 1.08
CA THR A 19 -9.21 8.64 -0.04
C THR A 19 -7.74 8.83 -0.44
N PRO A 20 -6.80 9.08 0.50
CA PRO A 20 -5.36 9.11 0.19
C PRO A 20 -4.86 7.81 -0.44
N PHE A 21 -5.38 6.66 -0.01
CA PHE A 21 -5.00 5.36 -0.58
C PHE A 21 -5.32 5.27 -2.06
N LEU A 22 -6.58 5.60 -2.44
CA LEU A 22 -6.99 5.60 -3.84
C LEU A 22 -6.18 6.60 -4.66
N TYR A 23 -5.96 7.81 -4.15
CA TYR A 23 -5.18 8.83 -4.86
C TYR A 23 -3.77 8.32 -5.19
N GLN A 24 -3.08 7.74 -4.21
CA GLN A 24 -1.74 7.16 -4.44
C GLN A 24 -1.79 6.03 -5.47
N LEU A 25 -2.76 5.13 -5.37
CA LEU A 25 -2.91 4.05 -6.34
C LEU A 25 -3.14 4.57 -7.77
N TYR A 26 -3.92 5.65 -7.95
CA TYR A 26 -4.15 6.27 -9.26
C TYR A 26 -2.96 7.06 -9.81
N THR A 27 -2.03 7.49 -8.94
CA THR A 27 -0.79 8.16 -9.40
C THR A 27 0.25 7.19 -9.93
N HIS A 28 0.10 5.89 -9.67
CA HIS A 28 1.00 4.86 -10.18
C HIS A 28 0.44 4.13 -11.39
N THR A 29 1.33 3.62 -12.23
CA THR A 29 0.96 2.83 -13.39
C THR A 29 0.86 1.35 -13.02
N PRO A 30 -0.06 0.58 -13.63
CA PRO A 30 -0.07 -0.86 -13.45
C PRO A 30 1.27 -1.49 -13.83
N GLY A 31 1.82 -2.32 -12.95
CA GLY A 31 3.15 -2.89 -13.06
C GLY A 31 4.22 -2.18 -12.21
N ASP A 32 3.94 -0.98 -11.70
CA ASP A 32 4.85 -0.29 -10.78
C ASP A 32 4.98 -1.05 -9.46
N THR A 33 6.18 -1.03 -8.89
CA THR A 33 6.42 -1.56 -7.54
C THR A 33 6.36 -0.43 -6.53
N VAL A 34 5.44 -0.53 -5.57
CA VAL A 34 5.30 0.40 -4.46
C VAL A 34 5.67 -0.28 -3.15
N ASN A 35 6.16 0.49 -2.17
CA ASN A 35 6.49 -0.04 -0.85
C ASN A 35 5.32 0.17 0.10
N LEU A 36 4.57 -0.89 0.39
CA LEU A 36 3.51 -0.82 1.39
C LEU A 36 4.10 -0.95 2.79
N SER A 37 3.77 0.00 3.67
CA SER A 37 3.97 -0.19 5.10
C SER A 37 2.69 -0.77 5.68
N VAL A 38 2.80 -1.94 6.31
CA VAL A 38 1.68 -2.66 6.91
C VAL A 38 1.92 -2.89 8.38
N LEU A 39 0.86 -2.85 9.17
CA LEU A 39 0.86 -3.33 10.54
C LEU A 39 0.41 -4.80 10.52
N ARG A 40 1.32 -5.70 10.90
CA ARG A 40 1.06 -7.14 11.03
C ARG A 40 1.45 -7.59 12.43
N GLU A 41 0.50 -8.15 13.17
CA GLU A 41 0.73 -8.66 14.53
C GLU A 41 1.39 -7.61 15.45
N GLY A 42 1.02 -6.34 15.30
CA GLY A 42 1.57 -5.21 16.07
C GLY A 42 2.93 -4.69 15.58
N ASN A 43 3.53 -5.30 14.55
CA ASN A 43 4.79 -4.87 13.97
C ASN A 43 4.58 -4.13 12.66
N VAL A 44 5.32 -3.05 12.45
CA VAL A 44 5.34 -2.33 11.17
C VAL A 44 6.34 -3.00 10.23
N MET A 45 5.87 -3.42 9.07
CA MET A 45 6.67 -4.07 8.03
C MET A 45 6.56 -3.31 6.72
N ARG A 46 7.67 -3.16 6.00
CA ARG A 46 7.71 -2.58 4.65
C ARG A 46 7.82 -3.69 3.62
N ILE A 47 6.87 -3.78 2.70
CA ILE A 47 6.74 -4.87 1.73
C ILE A 47 6.65 -4.26 0.32
N PRO A 48 7.56 -4.60 -0.61
CA PRO A 48 7.43 -4.19 -2.00
C PRO A 48 6.31 -5.01 -2.67
N VAL A 49 5.39 -4.31 -3.35
CA VAL A 49 4.25 -4.92 -4.06
C VAL A 49 4.14 -4.32 -5.45
N ALA A 50 4.04 -5.20 -6.46
CA ALA A 50 3.74 -4.79 -7.83
C ALA A 50 2.23 -4.54 -7.99
N LEU A 51 1.86 -3.37 -8.50
CA LEU A 51 0.47 -2.97 -8.71
C LEU A 51 -0.15 -3.74 -9.87
N GLY A 52 -1.32 -4.34 -9.62
CA GLY A 52 -2.12 -4.97 -10.66
C GLY A 52 -2.80 -3.96 -11.58
N LYS A 53 -3.25 -4.41 -12.76
CA LYS A 53 -4.17 -3.63 -13.59
C LYS A 53 -5.54 -3.61 -12.91
N ASN A 54 -6.11 -2.41 -12.79
CA ASN A 54 -7.53 -2.27 -12.46
C ASN A 54 -8.33 -2.76 -13.69
N GLN A 55 -9.09 -3.84 -13.55
CA GLN A 55 -9.95 -4.42 -14.61
C GLN A 55 -11.41 -4.04 -14.39
#